data_AF-A0A7C9REH1-F1
#
_entry.id   AF-A0A7C9REH1-F1
#
_cell.length_a   1.000
_cell.length_b   1.000
_cell.length_c   1.000
_cell.angle_alpha   90.00
_cell.angle_beta   90.00
_cell.angle_gamma   90.00
#
_symmetry.space_group_name_H-M   'P 1'
#
loop_
_entity.id
_entity.type
_entity.pdbx_description
1 polymer ?
#
loop_
_entity_poly.entity_id
_entity_poly.type
_entity_poly.pdbx_seq_one_letter_code
_entity_poly.pdbx_strand_id
1 'polypeptide(L)'
;YAALAREGYLANAIVHRAVRLIAENAASCGFLLYEGAQERDGHPLSQLLTRPNARQDGASFFEALYAHMLLAGNACIEAVALGDEVRELYALRPDRMKVVPGHDGWAEAYEYSVAGRSVRFDQLASSVPPILHLTFFHPLDDHYGLAPVEAAAVAVDAVVQIGVLDADRTAPPTTPAEGDRHIIASGATGAWAGHADAVAACEDGAWRFLVPKPGWCAWCDADGALLVYDGTAWTDVAGGAGAMSGSVSQLGVNDTASAPNLLTVKSNAALFNAVAVAGGGTGHMRVQISKEASAKTASVVFSDAFSGRAEFGLIGSDDFKLKVSSDGSTFVEALAIDQSSGNAAFPRGLSLTGVISPSQITANQNDYSPSGLGAASVLNLSSDTLRSVSGLAGGAEGRVVALINTGSQIISLLNESASSTAANRFALGTDLTIAGKQAALLRYDGTAARWRAMSRPGGRETLAASRTYYVRTDGSDSNDGLSNASGGAFLTIQKAISAVASLDLNGKAVTIQVGNGTYAAGVSVTSPFVGGVPVLQGDTPTPGNVAISVGGDAVSVSTGAELGIGGFKLVTATAGSGLNATKAGRINVTGKMEFGTCATAHMHSSYAGQIAVSADYTISGGSLYHWWSET
;
A
#
# COMPACT_ATOMS: atom_id res chain seq x y z
N TYR A 1 18.75 -18.00 -63.18
CA TYR A 1 17.51 -18.82 -63.25
C TYR A 1 17.34 -19.82 -62.10
N ALA A 2 18.14 -20.88 -61.96
CA ALA A 2 17.82 -21.98 -61.03
C ALA A 2 17.74 -21.56 -59.54
N ALA A 3 18.57 -20.62 -59.11
CA ALA A 3 18.49 -20.00 -57.78
C ALA A 3 17.22 -19.14 -57.64
N LEU A 4 16.98 -18.20 -58.57
CA LEU A 4 15.77 -17.37 -58.61
C LEU A 4 14.47 -18.19 -58.64
N ALA A 5 14.42 -19.32 -59.34
CA ALA A 5 13.27 -20.19 -59.36
C ALA A 5 13.07 -20.91 -58.01
N ARG A 6 14.15 -21.31 -57.33
CA ARG A 6 14.09 -21.98 -56.03
C ARG A 6 13.74 -21.03 -54.89
N GLU A 7 14.44 -19.91 -54.81
CA GLU A 7 14.31 -18.94 -53.73
C GLU A 7 13.18 -17.95 -54.00
N GLY A 8 13.10 -17.45 -55.22
CA GLY A 8 12.06 -16.51 -55.65
C GLY A 8 10.71 -17.18 -55.86
N TYR A 9 10.59 -18.30 -56.59
CA TYR A 9 9.26 -18.85 -56.93
C TYR A 9 8.79 -20.01 -56.04
N LEU A 10 9.67 -20.92 -55.63
CA LEU A 10 9.27 -22.07 -54.80
C LEU A 10 9.17 -21.73 -53.30
N ALA A 11 10.02 -20.83 -52.79
CA ALA A 11 10.07 -20.51 -51.36
C ALA A 11 9.31 -19.23 -50.96
N ASN A 12 8.97 -18.34 -51.91
CA ASN A 12 8.28 -17.08 -51.62
C ASN A 12 6.83 -17.08 -52.15
N ALA A 13 5.86 -17.08 -51.23
CA ALA A 13 4.43 -17.16 -51.57
C ALA A 13 3.93 -15.95 -52.39
N ILE A 14 4.54 -14.77 -52.24
CA ILE A 14 4.14 -13.56 -52.96
C ILE A 14 4.54 -13.69 -54.44
N VAL A 15 5.80 -14.02 -54.70
CA VAL A 15 6.30 -14.23 -56.07
C VAL A 15 5.62 -15.44 -56.72
N HIS A 16 5.42 -16.52 -55.95
CA HIS A 16 4.65 -17.69 -56.41
C HIS A 16 3.27 -17.27 -56.92
N ARG A 17 2.52 -16.51 -56.12
CA ARG A 17 1.18 -16.08 -56.49
C ARG A 17 1.19 -15.07 -57.63
N ALA A 18 2.14 -14.13 -57.67
CA ALA A 18 2.23 -13.13 -58.72
C ALA A 18 2.48 -13.76 -60.10
N VAL A 19 3.49 -14.64 -60.21
CA VAL A 19 3.80 -15.35 -61.45
C VAL A 19 2.62 -16.21 -61.89
N ARG A 20 2.03 -16.97 -60.96
CA ARG A 20 0.89 -17.84 -61.25
C ARG A 20 -0.33 -17.04 -61.70
N LEU A 21 -0.64 -15.93 -61.04
CA LEU A 21 -1.75 -15.06 -61.40
C LEU A 21 -1.58 -14.50 -62.82
N ILE A 22 -0.39 -14.02 -63.18
CA ILE A 22 -0.15 -13.47 -64.53
C ILE A 22 -0.20 -14.60 -65.58
N ALA A 23 0.47 -15.72 -65.34
CA ALA A 23 0.55 -16.83 -66.28
C ALA A 23 -0.83 -17.49 -66.54
N GLU A 24 -1.61 -17.76 -65.49
CA GLU A 24 -2.97 -18.33 -65.61
C GLU A 24 -3.90 -17.38 -66.38
N ASN A 25 -3.87 -16.08 -66.06
CA ASN A 25 -4.73 -15.11 -66.75
C ASN A 25 -4.33 -14.94 -68.22
N ALA A 26 -3.03 -14.84 -68.53
CA ALA A 26 -2.58 -14.74 -69.91
C ALA A 26 -2.89 -16.01 -70.73
N ALA A 27 -2.74 -17.20 -70.13
CA ALA A 27 -3.06 -18.48 -70.77
C ALA A 27 -4.58 -18.67 -70.99
N SER A 28 -5.42 -17.95 -70.26
CA SER A 28 -6.88 -17.97 -70.44
C SER A 28 -7.36 -17.18 -71.66
N CYS A 29 -6.50 -16.34 -72.25
CA CYS A 29 -6.84 -15.58 -73.45
C CYS A 29 -6.95 -16.50 -74.68
N GLY A 30 -8.07 -16.41 -75.40
CA GLY A 30 -8.24 -17.13 -76.67
C GLY A 30 -7.50 -16.43 -77.81
N PHE A 31 -6.84 -17.22 -78.66
CA PHE A 31 -6.22 -16.72 -79.89
C PHE A 31 -7.24 -16.73 -81.04
N LEU A 32 -7.41 -15.57 -81.69
CA LEU A 32 -8.14 -15.45 -82.95
C LEU A 32 -7.13 -15.44 -84.09
N LEU A 33 -7.36 -16.26 -85.11
CA LEU A 33 -6.48 -16.35 -86.27
C LEU A 33 -7.03 -15.50 -87.40
N TYR A 34 -6.21 -14.62 -87.95
CA TYR A 34 -6.55 -13.80 -89.10
C TYR A 34 -5.59 -14.07 -90.26
N GLU A 35 -6.13 -14.10 -91.47
CA GLU A 35 -5.36 -14.02 -92.71
C GLU A 35 -5.76 -12.73 -93.43
N GLY A 36 -4.88 -11.74 -93.42
CA GLY A 36 -5.25 -10.36 -93.76
C GLY A 36 -6.29 -9.81 -92.78
N ALA A 37 -7.46 -9.41 -93.28
CA ALA A 37 -8.56 -8.89 -92.47
C ALA A 37 -9.66 -9.94 -92.17
N GLN A 38 -9.51 -11.19 -92.62
CA GLN A 38 -10.51 -12.24 -92.41
C GLN A 38 -10.12 -13.19 -91.28
N GLU A 39 -11.05 -13.41 -90.35
CA GLU A 39 -10.92 -14.42 -89.30
C GLU A 39 -11.05 -15.82 -89.88
N ARG A 40 -10.19 -16.75 -89.43
CA ARG A 40 -10.08 -18.12 -89.94
C ARG A 40 -10.45 -19.11 -88.83
N ASP A 41 -11.73 -19.41 -88.72
CA ASP A 41 -12.24 -20.45 -87.83
C ASP A 41 -11.80 -21.86 -88.30
N GLY A 42 -11.32 -22.68 -87.36
CA GLY A 42 -10.98 -24.08 -87.62
C GLY A 42 -9.65 -24.35 -88.35
N HIS A 43 -8.79 -23.33 -88.51
CA HIS A 43 -7.47 -23.49 -89.12
C HIS A 43 -6.58 -24.50 -88.36
N PRO A 44 -5.74 -25.32 -89.02
CA PRO A 44 -4.89 -26.30 -88.34
C PRO A 44 -4.02 -25.72 -87.22
N LEU A 45 -3.55 -24.47 -87.38
CA LEU A 45 -2.80 -23.76 -86.34
C LEU A 45 -3.62 -23.52 -85.06
N SER A 46 -4.92 -23.20 -85.14
CA SER A 46 -5.72 -22.99 -83.93
C SER A 46 -5.95 -24.30 -83.17
N GLN A 47 -6.06 -25.42 -83.90
CA GLN A 47 -6.09 -26.76 -83.30
C GLN A 47 -4.76 -27.10 -82.63
N LEU A 48 -3.63 -26.80 -83.28
CA LEU A 48 -2.29 -26.98 -82.71
C LEU A 48 -2.10 -26.16 -81.43
N LEU A 49 -2.51 -24.88 -81.40
CA LEU A 49 -2.40 -24.05 -80.20
C LEU A 49 -3.32 -24.52 -79.07
N THR A 50 -4.47 -25.12 -79.39
CA THR A 50 -5.40 -25.69 -78.40
C THR A 50 -4.88 -27.02 -77.84
N ARG A 51 -4.15 -27.80 -78.65
CA ARG A 51 -3.55 -29.09 -78.24
C ARG A 51 -2.14 -29.22 -78.81
N PRO A 52 -1.13 -28.57 -78.19
CA PRO A 52 0.21 -28.43 -78.75
C PRO A 52 0.97 -29.75 -78.82
N ASN A 53 0.67 -30.73 -77.96
CA ASN A 53 1.20 -32.08 -78.07
C ASN A 53 0.29 -33.07 -77.34
N ALA A 54 0.66 -34.36 -77.36
CA ALA A 54 -0.16 -35.40 -76.74
C ALA A 54 -0.26 -35.31 -75.20
N ARG A 55 0.63 -34.57 -74.53
CA ARG A 55 0.80 -34.57 -73.07
C ARG A 55 0.14 -33.40 -72.34
N GLN A 56 -0.17 -32.31 -73.04
CA GLN A 56 -0.71 -31.10 -72.42
C GLN A 56 -1.69 -30.37 -73.34
N ASP A 57 -2.66 -29.67 -72.75
CA ASP A 57 -3.55 -28.75 -73.47
C ASP A 57 -2.89 -27.38 -73.68
N GLY A 58 -3.54 -26.53 -74.48
CA GLY A 58 -3.06 -25.19 -74.80
C GLY A 58 -2.90 -24.32 -73.55
N ALA A 59 -3.87 -24.35 -72.64
CA ALA A 59 -3.83 -23.54 -71.42
C ALA A 59 -2.60 -23.89 -70.55
N SER A 60 -2.35 -25.17 -70.31
CA SER A 60 -1.18 -25.62 -69.53
C SER A 60 0.14 -25.29 -70.23
N PHE A 61 0.17 -25.41 -71.57
CA PHE A 61 1.36 -25.04 -72.36
C PHE A 61 1.67 -23.55 -72.28
N PHE A 62 0.68 -22.69 -72.48
CA PHE A 62 0.85 -21.24 -72.40
C PHE A 62 1.14 -20.76 -70.98
N GLU A 63 0.52 -21.36 -69.96
CA GLU A 63 0.86 -21.07 -68.56
C GLU A 63 2.34 -21.38 -68.27
N ALA A 64 2.83 -22.54 -68.71
CA ALA A 64 4.24 -22.91 -68.58
C ALA A 64 5.17 -21.97 -69.36
N LEU A 65 4.76 -21.57 -70.57
CA LEU A 65 5.51 -20.63 -71.41
C LEU A 65 5.63 -19.25 -70.76
N TYR A 66 4.52 -18.69 -70.27
CA TYR A 66 4.50 -17.40 -69.60
C TYR A 66 5.24 -17.45 -68.26
N ALA A 67 5.14 -18.55 -67.52
CA ALA A 67 5.94 -18.75 -66.31
C ALA A 67 7.45 -18.77 -66.64
N HIS A 68 7.87 -19.43 -67.71
CA HIS A 68 9.26 -19.38 -68.17
C HIS A 68 9.69 -17.95 -68.51
N MET A 69 8.89 -17.19 -69.25
CA MET A 69 9.17 -15.79 -69.56
C MET A 69 9.31 -14.92 -68.29
N LEU A 70 8.42 -15.08 -67.30
CA LEU A 70 8.44 -14.30 -66.06
C LEU A 70 9.61 -14.67 -65.12
N LEU A 71 10.09 -15.92 -65.19
CA LEU A 71 11.14 -16.43 -64.32
C LEU A 71 12.54 -16.39 -64.94
N ALA A 72 12.65 -16.51 -66.27
CA ALA A 72 13.92 -16.54 -67.00
C ALA A 72 14.16 -15.32 -67.88
N GLY A 73 13.12 -14.54 -68.16
CA GLY A 73 13.18 -13.50 -69.19
C GLY A 73 13.00 -14.05 -70.60
N ASN A 74 12.98 -15.38 -70.77
CA ASN A 74 12.89 -16.04 -72.06
C ASN A 74 12.16 -17.39 -72.00
N ALA A 75 11.66 -17.84 -73.14
CA ALA A 75 11.05 -19.16 -73.29
C ALA A 75 11.36 -19.75 -74.68
N CYS A 76 11.70 -21.03 -74.72
CA CYS A 76 12.00 -21.74 -75.97
C CYS A 76 10.89 -22.75 -76.27
N ILE A 77 10.43 -22.76 -77.52
CA ILE A 77 9.44 -23.73 -78.01
C ILE A 77 10.11 -24.56 -79.11
N GLU A 78 10.16 -25.87 -78.92
CA GLU A 78 10.52 -26.83 -79.97
C GLU A 78 9.31 -27.08 -80.87
N ALA A 79 9.49 -26.90 -82.18
CA ALA A 79 8.52 -27.21 -83.21
C ALA A 79 8.90 -28.53 -83.90
N VAL A 80 8.06 -29.55 -83.72
CA VAL A 80 8.21 -30.84 -84.40
C VAL A 80 7.40 -30.79 -85.69
N ALA A 81 8.09 -30.74 -86.82
CA ALA A 81 7.49 -30.64 -88.14
C ALA A 81 7.61 -31.94 -88.95
N LEU A 82 6.63 -32.19 -89.81
CA LEU A 82 6.63 -33.24 -90.83
C LEU A 82 6.54 -32.56 -92.20
N GLY A 83 7.68 -32.43 -92.87
CA GLY A 83 7.80 -31.51 -94.01
C GLY A 83 7.69 -30.06 -93.54
N ASP A 84 6.83 -29.28 -94.18
CA ASP A 84 6.60 -27.86 -93.86
C ASP A 84 5.48 -27.64 -92.82
N GLU A 85 4.87 -28.71 -92.30
CA GLU A 85 3.74 -28.62 -91.37
C GLU A 85 4.16 -28.95 -89.93
N VAL A 86 3.98 -27.99 -89.02
CA VAL A 86 4.22 -28.19 -87.58
C VAL A 86 3.12 -29.04 -86.98
N ARG A 87 3.50 -30.13 -86.33
CA ARG A 87 2.58 -31.10 -85.71
C ARG A 87 2.55 -30.99 -84.20
N GLU A 88 3.68 -30.69 -83.56
CA GLU A 88 3.76 -30.59 -82.11
C GLU A 88 4.63 -29.42 -81.66
N LEU A 89 4.30 -28.88 -80.49
CA LEU A 89 5.03 -27.83 -79.80
C LEU A 89 5.40 -28.28 -78.39
N TYR A 90 6.67 -28.12 -78.00
CA TYR A 90 7.16 -28.43 -76.66
C TYR A 90 7.86 -27.22 -76.03
N ALA A 91 7.39 -26.80 -74.86
CA ALA A 91 8.06 -25.75 -74.08
C ALA A 91 9.31 -26.33 -73.43
N LEU A 92 10.49 -25.93 -73.92
CA LEU A 92 11.77 -26.35 -73.36
C LEU A 92 12.14 -25.43 -72.19
N ARG A 93 12.66 -26.05 -71.13
CA ARG A 93 13.11 -25.35 -69.93
C ARG A 93 14.29 -24.41 -70.25
N PRO A 94 14.16 -23.09 -69.98
CA PRO A 94 15.20 -22.10 -70.31
C PRO A 94 16.56 -22.39 -69.70
N ASP A 95 16.63 -22.95 -68.48
CA ASP A 95 17.90 -23.25 -67.80
C ASP A 95 18.75 -24.33 -68.46
N ARG A 96 18.16 -25.08 -69.38
CA ARG A 96 18.82 -26.16 -70.11
C ARG A 96 19.09 -25.78 -71.55
N MET A 97 18.60 -24.63 -71.99
CA MET A 97 18.80 -24.12 -73.34
C MET A 97 19.98 -23.18 -73.38
N LYS A 98 20.78 -23.29 -74.43
CA LYS A 98 21.87 -22.37 -74.73
C LYS A 98 21.81 -21.95 -76.20
N VAL A 99 21.80 -20.65 -76.45
CA VAL A 99 21.98 -20.08 -77.78
C VAL A 99 23.41 -20.34 -78.27
N VAL A 100 23.53 -20.80 -79.51
CA VAL A 100 24.80 -20.87 -80.24
C VAL A 100 24.76 -19.79 -81.32
N PRO A 101 25.43 -18.64 -81.10
CA PRO A 101 25.48 -17.57 -82.09
C PRO A 101 26.34 -18.00 -83.29
N GLY A 102 25.87 -17.66 -84.48
CA GLY A 102 26.61 -17.79 -85.71
C GLY A 102 27.57 -16.63 -85.93
N HIS A 103 28.26 -16.67 -87.06
CA HIS A 103 29.24 -15.65 -87.46
C HIS A 103 28.66 -14.22 -87.62
N ASP A 104 27.36 -14.11 -87.85
CA ASP A 104 26.60 -12.87 -88.00
C ASP A 104 25.98 -12.37 -86.68
N GLY A 105 26.21 -13.09 -85.58
CA GLY A 105 25.66 -12.79 -84.26
C GLY A 105 24.22 -13.26 -84.05
N TRP A 106 23.55 -13.81 -85.06
CA TRP A 106 22.21 -14.40 -84.89
C TRP A 106 22.30 -15.84 -84.39
N ALA A 107 21.23 -16.35 -83.78
CA ALA A 107 21.19 -17.73 -83.29
C ALA A 107 21.23 -18.72 -84.46
N GLU A 108 22.37 -19.37 -84.69
CA GLU A 108 22.56 -20.42 -85.70
C GLU A 108 22.02 -21.76 -85.20
N ALA A 109 22.14 -22.02 -83.90
CA ALA A 109 21.61 -23.21 -83.28
C ALA A 109 21.23 -22.96 -81.81
N TYR A 110 20.51 -23.91 -81.24
CA TYR A 110 20.28 -23.99 -79.80
C TYR A 110 20.73 -25.36 -79.28
N GLU A 111 21.32 -25.39 -78.10
CA GLU A 111 21.70 -26.63 -77.43
C GLU A 111 20.84 -26.85 -76.19
N TYR A 112 20.13 -27.97 -76.14
CA TYR A 112 19.42 -28.44 -74.95
C TYR A 112 20.26 -29.47 -74.21
N SER A 113 20.67 -29.16 -72.98
CA SER A 113 21.54 -30.02 -72.18
C SER A 113 20.83 -30.57 -70.93
N VAL A 114 20.82 -31.89 -70.76
CA VAL A 114 20.25 -32.56 -69.59
C VAL A 114 21.02 -33.84 -69.26
N ALA A 115 21.33 -34.05 -67.97
CA ALA A 115 22.00 -35.25 -67.46
C ALA A 115 23.28 -35.64 -68.23
N GLY A 116 24.10 -34.64 -68.61
CA GLY A 116 25.36 -34.83 -69.33
C GLY A 116 25.21 -35.15 -70.82
N ARG A 117 24.01 -35.06 -71.39
CA ARG A 117 23.75 -35.18 -72.83
C ARG A 117 23.26 -33.84 -73.38
N SER A 118 23.74 -33.49 -74.58
CA SER A 118 23.34 -32.28 -75.29
C SER A 118 22.75 -32.65 -76.65
N VAL A 119 21.61 -32.05 -76.97
CA VAL A 119 20.99 -32.12 -78.29
C VAL A 119 21.11 -30.74 -78.93
N ARG A 120 21.65 -30.68 -80.14
CA ARG A 120 21.79 -29.45 -80.91
C ARG A 120 20.66 -29.34 -81.94
N PHE A 121 19.94 -28.23 -81.91
CA PHE A 121 18.92 -27.84 -82.86
C PHE A 121 19.48 -26.78 -83.79
N ASP A 122 19.77 -27.17 -85.03
CA ASP A 122 20.26 -26.25 -86.07
C ASP A 122 19.08 -25.49 -86.68
N GLN A 123 19.10 -24.16 -86.62
CA GLN A 123 17.98 -23.31 -87.04
C GLN A 123 17.77 -23.29 -88.56
N LEU A 124 18.77 -23.70 -89.35
CA LEU A 124 18.75 -23.67 -90.82
C LEU A 124 18.67 -25.06 -91.44
N ALA A 125 18.67 -26.13 -90.64
CA ALA A 125 18.65 -27.51 -91.13
C ALA A 125 17.31 -27.93 -91.76
N SER A 126 16.23 -27.18 -91.51
CA SER A 126 14.88 -27.44 -92.06
C SER A 126 14.19 -26.15 -92.50
N SER A 127 13.18 -26.29 -93.36
CA SER A 127 12.33 -25.18 -93.83
C SER A 127 11.59 -24.47 -92.71
N VAL A 128 11.17 -25.22 -91.69
CA VAL A 128 10.65 -24.69 -90.44
C VAL A 128 11.77 -24.70 -89.40
N PRO A 129 12.15 -23.55 -88.82
CA PRO A 129 13.14 -23.51 -87.75
C PRO A 129 12.66 -24.32 -86.53
N PRO A 130 13.48 -25.24 -85.99
CA PRO A 130 13.08 -26.13 -84.91
C PRO A 130 12.83 -25.43 -83.58
N ILE A 131 13.40 -24.24 -83.33
CA ILE A 131 13.21 -23.51 -82.08
C ILE A 131 12.64 -22.11 -82.32
N LEU A 132 11.53 -21.80 -81.65
CA LEU A 132 11.06 -20.44 -81.45
C LEU A 132 11.52 -19.94 -80.09
N HIS A 133 12.41 -18.95 -80.06
CA HIS A 133 12.89 -18.30 -78.85
C HIS A 133 12.17 -16.98 -78.63
N LEU A 134 11.38 -16.91 -77.55
CA LEU A 134 10.71 -15.69 -77.11
C LEU A 134 11.53 -15.04 -76.01
N THR A 135 11.74 -13.73 -76.09
CA THR A 135 12.50 -12.96 -75.11
C THR A 135 11.74 -11.71 -74.68
N PHE A 136 11.85 -11.36 -73.39
CA PHE A 136 11.61 -9.98 -72.96
C PHE A 136 12.77 -9.09 -73.37
N PHE A 137 12.53 -7.78 -73.37
CA PHE A 137 13.57 -6.80 -73.68
C PHE A 137 14.69 -6.84 -72.62
N HIS A 138 15.94 -6.96 -73.06
CA HIS A 138 17.13 -6.83 -72.23
C HIS A 138 18.07 -5.79 -72.87
N PRO A 139 18.41 -4.68 -72.20
CA PRO A 139 19.22 -3.62 -72.81
C PRO A 139 20.72 -3.94 -72.89
N LEU A 140 21.17 -5.01 -72.22
CA LEU A 140 22.60 -5.37 -72.07
C LEU A 140 22.95 -6.80 -72.53
N ASP A 141 22.00 -7.55 -73.09
CA ASP A 141 22.21 -8.93 -73.54
C ASP A 141 21.53 -9.09 -74.91
N ASP A 142 22.31 -9.50 -75.91
CA ASP A 142 21.87 -9.58 -77.30
C ASP A 142 21.07 -10.86 -77.61
N HIS A 143 21.02 -11.82 -76.67
CA HIS A 143 20.47 -13.16 -76.91
C HIS A 143 19.38 -13.57 -75.92
N TYR A 144 19.41 -13.08 -74.67
CA TYR A 144 18.45 -13.44 -73.62
C TYR A 144 17.66 -12.23 -73.12
N GLY A 145 16.47 -12.49 -72.57
CA GLY A 145 15.61 -11.45 -72.00
C GLY A 145 15.83 -11.24 -70.50
N LEU A 146 15.45 -10.08 -69.97
CA LEU A 146 15.51 -9.79 -68.52
C LEU A 146 14.27 -10.32 -67.80
N ALA A 147 14.45 -11.16 -66.79
CA ALA A 147 13.32 -11.69 -66.03
C ALA A 147 12.75 -10.61 -65.07
N PRO A 148 11.42 -10.40 -65.01
CA PRO A 148 10.83 -9.50 -64.00
C PRO A 148 11.18 -9.86 -62.56
N VAL A 149 11.34 -11.15 -62.25
CA VAL A 149 11.78 -11.61 -60.92
C VAL A 149 13.21 -11.17 -60.59
N GLU A 150 14.08 -11.03 -61.58
CA GLU A 150 15.47 -10.59 -61.40
C GLU A 150 15.52 -9.12 -60.97
N ALA A 151 14.69 -8.26 -61.58
CA ALA A 151 14.55 -6.87 -61.18
C ALA A 151 13.91 -6.70 -59.79
N ALA A 152 13.03 -7.63 -59.39
CA ALA A 152 12.31 -7.58 -58.11
C ALA A 152 13.06 -8.25 -56.94
N ALA A 153 14.09 -9.05 -57.23
CA ALA A 153 14.77 -9.89 -56.25
C ALA A 153 15.21 -9.11 -55.01
N VAL A 154 15.81 -7.94 -55.19
CA VAL A 154 16.34 -7.12 -54.10
C VAL A 154 15.25 -6.53 -53.20
N ALA A 155 14.15 -6.05 -53.78
CA ALA A 155 13.05 -5.48 -53.00
C ALA A 155 12.31 -6.53 -52.18
N VAL A 156 12.23 -7.76 -52.70
CA VAL A 156 11.59 -8.88 -52.01
C VAL A 156 12.46 -9.38 -50.84
N ASP A 157 13.78 -9.44 -51.02
CA ASP A 157 14.72 -9.88 -49.98
C ASP A 157 14.81 -8.86 -48.82
N ALA A 158 14.79 -7.57 -49.15
CA ALA A 158 14.94 -6.50 -48.18
C ALA A 158 13.70 -6.23 -47.30
N VAL A 159 12.47 -6.53 -47.76
CA VAL A 159 11.23 -5.98 -47.16
C VAL A 159 10.30 -7.04 -46.57
N VAL A 160 10.45 -8.32 -46.94
CA VAL A 160 9.45 -9.34 -46.57
C VAL A 160 9.66 -9.90 -45.16
N GLN A 161 10.87 -9.83 -44.59
CA GLN A 161 11.15 -10.06 -43.16
C GLN A 161 12.40 -9.26 -42.71
N ILE A 162 12.20 -8.06 -42.17
CA ILE A 162 13.30 -7.23 -41.66
C ILE A 162 13.79 -7.81 -40.32
N GLY A 163 14.81 -8.65 -40.36
CA GLY A 163 15.64 -9.00 -39.21
C GLY A 163 16.91 -8.14 -39.25
N VAL A 164 17.19 -7.40 -38.18
CA VAL A 164 18.39 -6.56 -38.04
C VAL A 164 19.23 -7.05 -36.88
N LEU A 165 20.54 -6.92 -37.01
CA LEU A 165 21.50 -7.34 -35.98
C LEU A 165 21.44 -6.41 -34.77
N ASP A 166 21.37 -5.10 -35.01
CA ASP A 166 21.30 -4.05 -33.98
C ASP A 166 20.56 -2.80 -34.49
N ALA A 167 20.22 -1.92 -33.55
CA ALA A 167 19.55 -0.64 -33.80
C ALA A 167 20.24 0.57 -33.13
N ASP A 168 21.42 0.38 -32.54
CA ASP A 168 22.14 1.39 -31.74
C ASP A 168 23.46 1.87 -32.38
N ARG A 169 23.92 1.26 -33.48
CA ARG A 169 25.17 1.67 -34.15
C ARG A 169 25.03 2.96 -34.95
N THR A 170 26.05 3.80 -34.83
CA THR A 170 26.22 5.05 -35.59
C THR A 170 27.29 4.97 -36.69
N ALA A 171 27.95 3.82 -36.88
CA ALA A 171 28.96 3.63 -37.92
C ALA A 171 28.91 2.20 -38.49
N PRO A 172 29.22 1.97 -39.77
CA PRO A 172 29.24 0.63 -40.37
C PRO A 172 30.26 -0.30 -39.71
N PRO A 173 29.97 -1.63 -39.61
CA PRO A 173 30.97 -2.64 -39.22
C PRO A 173 32.27 -2.49 -40.01
N THR A 174 33.41 -2.72 -39.35
CA THR A 174 34.73 -2.69 -40.01
C THR A 174 34.93 -3.87 -40.96
N THR A 175 34.14 -4.94 -40.77
CA THR A 175 34.11 -6.14 -41.62
C THR A 175 32.64 -6.55 -41.82
N PRO A 176 31.88 -5.85 -42.66
CA PRO A 176 30.49 -6.20 -42.89
C PRO A 176 30.40 -7.49 -43.69
N ALA A 177 29.49 -8.38 -43.30
CA ALA A 177 29.15 -9.57 -44.05
C ALA A 177 28.00 -9.29 -45.02
N GLU A 178 28.01 -9.99 -46.15
CA GLU A 178 26.92 -9.94 -47.11
C GLU A 178 25.59 -10.34 -46.45
N GLY A 179 24.55 -9.51 -46.58
CA GLY A 179 23.25 -9.72 -45.94
C GLY A 179 23.11 -9.15 -44.52
N ASP A 180 24.17 -8.55 -43.96
CA ASP A 180 24.08 -7.83 -42.68
C ASP A 180 23.06 -6.70 -42.78
N ARG A 181 22.19 -6.60 -41.78
CA ARG A 181 21.14 -5.57 -41.70
C ARG A 181 21.18 -4.87 -40.36
N HIS A 182 21.14 -3.55 -40.36
CA HIS A 182 21.19 -2.70 -39.16
C HIS A 182 20.15 -1.58 -39.25
N ILE A 183 19.56 -1.18 -38.12
CA ILE A 183 18.88 0.12 -38.03
C ILE A 183 19.93 1.15 -37.62
N ILE A 184 20.10 2.20 -38.42
CA ILE A 184 21.13 3.20 -38.19
C ILE A 184 20.68 4.15 -37.07
N ALA A 185 21.42 4.20 -35.98
CA ALA A 185 21.14 5.13 -34.90
C ALA A 185 21.39 6.59 -35.30
N SER A 186 20.73 7.51 -34.61
CA SER A 186 20.95 8.95 -34.77
C SER A 186 22.44 9.33 -34.57
N GLY A 187 22.93 10.29 -35.36
CA GLY A 187 24.36 10.66 -35.34
C GLY A 187 25.26 9.79 -36.21
N ALA A 188 24.70 9.17 -37.26
CA ALA A 188 25.40 8.30 -38.20
C ALA A 188 26.65 8.94 -38.83
N THR A 189 27.71 8.15 -38.98
CA THR A 189 29.04 8.54 -39.46
C THR A 189 29.55 7.56 -40.52
N GLY A 190 30.66 7.92 -41.19
CA GLY A 190 31.24 7.08 -42.24
C GLY A 190 30.28 6.89 -43.42
N ALA A 191 30.21 5.67 -43.96
CA ALA A 191 29.31 5.36 -45.07
C ALA A 191 27.81 5.47 -44.72
N TRP A 192 27.46 5.56 -43.44
CA TRP A 192 26.07 5.70 -42.97
C TRP A 192 25.65 7.16 -42.74
N ALA A 193 26.55 8.13 -42.95
CA ALA A 193 26.28 9.54 -42.71
C ALA A 193 25.05 10.04 -43.50
N GLY A 194 24.09 10.66 -42.81
CA GLY A 194 22.85 11.18 -43.40
C GLY A 194 21.69 10.18 -43.49
N HIS A 195 21.88 8.94 -43.03
CA HIS A 195 20.88 7.86 -43.12
C HIS A 195 20.36 7.39 -41.76
N ALA A 196 20.22 8.29 -40.77
CA ALA A 196 19.61 7.93 -39.48
C ALA A 196 18.22 7.31 -39.66
N ASP A 197 17.88 6.35 -38.80
CA ASP A 197 16.64 5.56 -38.76
C ASP A 197 16.40 4.64 -39.96
N ALA A 198 17.22 4.72 -41.01
CA ALA A 198 17.16 3.82 -42.16
C ALA A 198 17.61 2.41 -41.79
N VAL A 199 17.03 1.41 -42.46
CA VAL A 199 17.58 0.05 -42.45
C VAL A 199 18.72 0.00 -43.45
N ALA A 200 19.95 -0.16 -42.98
CA ALA A 200 21.13 -0.41 -43.79
C ALA A 200 21.22 -1.91 -44.08
N ALA A 201 21.31 -2.29 -45.36
CA ALA A 201 21.59 -3.66 -45.79
C ALA A 201 22.94 -3.70 -46.54
N CYS A 202 23.82 -4.62 -46.18
CA CYS A 202 25.08 -4.82 -46.89
C CYS A 202 24.86 -5.75 -48.08
N GLU A 203 25.07 -5.22 -49.29
CA GLU A 203 24.87 -5.92 -50.58
C GLU A 203 26.05 -5.62 -51.52
N ASP A 204 26.64 -6.64 -52.14
CA ASP A 204 27.77 -6.54 -53.08
C ASP A 204 28.95 -5.69 -52.54
N GLY A 205 29.18 -5.74 -51.23
CA GLY A 205 30.21 -4.94 -50.55
C GLY A 205 29.89 -3.44 -50.42
N ALA A 206 28.65 -3.03 -50.69
CA ALA A 206 28.15 -1.67 -50.51
C ALA A 206 26.95 -1.64 -49.53
N TRP A 207 26.66 -0.45 -48.98
CA TRP A 207 25.48 -0.26 -48.12
C TRP A 207 24.31 0.30 -48.91
N ARG A 208 23.17 -0.37 -48.82
CA ARG A 208 21.88 0.10 -49.31
C ARG A 208 21.02 0.59 -48.15
N PHE A 209 20.36 1.72 -48.31
CA PHE A 209 19.55 2.34 -47.25
C PHE A 209 18.07 2.33 -47.61
N LEU A 210 17.26 1.80 -46.70
CA LEU A 210 15.80 1.76 -46.80
C LEU A 210 15.19 2.73 -45.80
N VAL A 211 14.55 3.78 -46.30
CA VAL A 211 13.86 4.76 -45.46
C VAL A 211 12.56 4.14 -44.92
N PRO A 212 12.38 4.02 -43.59
CA PRO A 212 11.20 3.38 -43.03
C PRO A 212 9.93 4.23 -43.24
N LYS A 213 8.78 3.56 -43.25
CA LYS A 213 7.46 4.21 -43.23
C LYS A 213 6.72 3.87 -41.93
N PRO A 214 5.82 4.75 -41.45
CA PRO A 214 5.01 4.45 -40.28
C PRO A 214 4.35 3.07 -40.38
N GLY A 215 4.49 2.26 -39.33
CA GLY A 215 3.97 0.89 -39.25
C GLY A 215 4.91 -0.21 -39.75
N TRP A 216 6.11 0.12 -40.26
CA TRP A 216 7.13 -0.89 -40.55
C TRP A 216 7.54 -1.62 -39.28
N CYS A 217 7.71 -2.94 -39.38
CA CYS A 217 8.13 -3.81 -38.29
C CYS A 217 9.51 -4.41 -38.58
N ALA A 218 10.38 -4.48 -37.57
CA ALA A 218 11.69 -5.11 -37.64
C ALA A 218 11.96 -5.93 -36.37
N TRP A 219 12.52 -7.12 -36.52
CA TRP A 219 13.04 -7.89 -35.38
C TRP A 219 14.50 -7.53 -35.15
N CYS A 220 14.86 -7.09 -33.95
CA CYS A 220 16.24 -6.78 -33.56
C CYS A 220 16.82 -7.94 -32.74
N ASP A 221 17.89 -8.57 -33.25
CA ASP A 221 18.53 -9.71 -32.57
C ASP A 221 19.28 -9.30 -31.30
N ALA A 222 19.99 -8.16 -31.32
CA ALA A 222 20.67 -7.63 -30.14
C ALA A 222 19.70 -7.33 -28.98
N ASP A 223 18.50 -6.82 -29.30
CA ASP A 223 17.50 -6.43 -28.30
C ASP A 223 16.50 -7.55 -27.98
N GLY A 224 16.41 -8.59 -28.82
CA GLY A 224 15.41 -9.65 -28.71
C GLY A 224 13.98 -9.12 -28.79
N ALA A 225 13.75 -8.08 -29.58
CA ALA A 225 12.52 -7.29 -29.58
C ALA A 225 11.96 -7.03 -30.98
N LEU A 226 10.63 -6.87 -31.05
CA LEU A 226 9.93 -6.39 -32.24
C LEU A 226 9.82 -4.87 -32.18
N LEU A 227 10.49 -4.19 -33.10
CA LEU A 227 10.45 -2.75 -33.27
C LEU A 227 9.41 -2.35 -34.32
N VAL A 228 8.65 -1.29 -34.06
CA VAL A 228 7.75 -0.62 -35.00
C VAL A 228 8.15 0.84 -35.17
N TYR A 229 8.27 1.26 -36.43
CA TYR A 229 8.52 2.66 -36.76
C TYR A 229 7.23 3.48 -36.63
N ASP A 230 7.21 4.48 -35.72
CA ASP A 230 6.01 5.28 -35.43
C ASP A 230 5.81 6.46 -36.40
N GLY A 231 6.75 6.65 -37.33
CA GLY A 231 6.82 7.78 -38.26
C GLY A 231 7.94 8.77 -37.93
N THR A 232 8.50 8.70 -36.73
CA THR A 232 9.61 9.52 -36.25
C THR A 232 10.79 8.71 -35.73
N ALA A 233 10.55 7.55 -35.11
CA ALA A 233 11.59 6.67 -34.59
C ALA A 233 11.14 5.21 -34.56
N TRP A 234 12.09 4.28 -34.43
CA TRP A 234 11.82 2.87 -34.14
C TRP A 234 11.54 2.68 -32.64
N THR A 235 10.43 2.03 -32.31
CA THR A 235 9.95 1.84 -30.94
C THR A 235 9.60 0.38 -30.69
N ASP A 236 9.87 -0.15 -29.50
CA ASP A 236 9.42 -1.49 -29.13
C ASP A 236 7.89 -1.55 -29.03
N VAL A 237 7.28 -2.56 -29.67
CA VAL A 237 5.82 -2.80 -29.67
C VAL A 237 5.28 -3.11 -28.27
N ALA A 238 6.10 -3.69 -27.40
CA ALA A 238 5.80 -3.83 -25.98
C ALA A 238 6.23 -2.56 -25.25
N GLY A 239 5.55 -1.43 -25.52
CA GLY A 239 5.92 -0.08 -25.06
C GLY A 239 6.66 -0.03 -23.72
N GLY A 240 7.98 0.20 -23.79
CA GLY A 240 8.86 0.43 -22.66
C GLY A 240 9.78 -0.74 -22.31
N ALA A 241 10.94 -0.81 -22.98
CA ALA A 241 12.18 -1.51 -22.61
C ALA A 241 12.07 -3.00 -22.19
N GLY A 242 12.60 -3.89 -23.03
CA GLY A 242 13.30 -5.14 -22.65
C GLY A 242 12.81 -5.85 -21.39
N ALA A 243 11.90 -6.80 -21.56
CA ALA A 243 11.24 -7.54 -20.48
C ALA A 243 10.49 -6.63 -19.48
N MET A 244 9.45 -7.16 -18.83
CA MET A 244 8.84 -6.52 -17.64
C MET A 244 9.80 -6.55 -16.42
N SER A 245 11.09 -6.25 -16.63
CA SER A 245 12.15 -6.14 -15.63
C SER A 245 12.52 -4.67 -15.32
N GLY A 246 11.90 -3.71 -16.03
CA GLY A 246 12.07 -2.25 -15.83
C GLY A 246 10.93 -1.56 -15.06
N SER A 247 11.07 -0.25 -14.85
CA SER A 247 10.05 0.59 -14.19
C SER A 247 8.91 0.97 -15.13
N VAL A 248 7.68 0.58 -14.81
CA VAL A 248 6.47 1.04 -15.49
C VAL A 248 6.04 2.39 -14.90
N SER A 249 5.94 3.43 -15.73
CA SER A 249 5.58 4.78 -15.27
C SER A 249 4.10 4.91 -14.90
N GLN A 250 3.21 4.22 -15.63
CA GLN A 250 1.77 4.16 -15.38
C GLN A 250 1.19 2.81 -15.85
N LEU A 251 0.29 2.20 -15.08
CA LEU A 251 -0.39 0.94 -15.42
C LEU A 251 -1.88 1.00 -15.08
N GLY A 252 -2.73 0.85 -16.09
CA GLY A 252 -4.18 0.80 -15.95
C GLY A 252 -4.75 -0.57 -16.29
N VAL A 253 -5.66 -1.09 -15.47
CA VAL A 253 -6.43 -2.31 -15.73
C VAL A 253 -7.90 -1.95 -15.88
N ASN A 254 -8.44 -2.09 -17.10
CA ASN A 254 -9.80 -1.71 -17.51
C ASN A 254 -10.16 -0.21 -17.33
N ASP A 255 -9.18 0.63 -17.02
CA ASP A 255 -9.29 2.09 -17.00
C ASP A 255 -7.89 2.70 -17.19
N THR A 256 -7.83 3.99 -17.50
CA THR A 256 -6.57 4.70 -17.73
C THR A 256 -5.97 5.17 -16.40
N ALA A 257 -4.73 4.77 -16.12
CA ALA A 257 -3.96 5.32 -15.00
C ALA A 257 -3.56 6.77 -15.26
N SER A 258 -3.59 7.61 -14.23
CA SER A 258 -3.27 9.04 -14.34
C SER A 258 -2.82 9.58 -12.99
N ALA A 259 -1.92 10.57 -12.98
CA ALA A 259 -1.42 11.16 -11.74
C ALA A 259 -2.58 11.72 -10.88
N PRO A 260 -2.59 11.48 -9.55
CA PRO A 260 -1.51 10.83 -8.77
C PRO A 260 -1.55 9.29 -8.75
N ASN A 261 -2.60 8.65 -9.30
CA ASN A 261 -2.77 7.21 -9.32
C ASN A 261 -2.04 6.57 -10.52
N LEU A 262 -0.75 6.30 -10.36
CA LEU A 262 0.08 5.67 -11.38
C LEU A 262 -0.27 4.18 -11.59
N LEU A 263 -0.96 3.55 -10.64
CA LEU A 263 -1.60 2.25 -10.80
C LEU A 263 -3.12 2.42 -10.61
N THR A 264 -3.90 2.07 -11.63
CA THR A 264 -5.37 2.10 -11.59
C THR A 264 -5.94 0.73 -11.92
N VAL A 265 -6.86 0.24 -11.09
CA VAL A 265 -7.56 -1.04 -11.31
C VAL A 265 -9.07 -0.82 -11.23
N LYS A 266 -9.76 -1.01 -12.35
CA LYS A 266 -11.23 -1.01 -12.43
C LYS A 266 -11.74 -2.43 -12.59
N SER A 267 -12.06 -3.05 -11.46
CA SER A 267 -12.47 -4.44 -11.38
C SER A 267 -13.39 -4.68 -10.20
N ASN A 268 -14.19 -5.75 -10.26
CA ASN A 268 -14.96 -6.25 -9.13
C ASN A 268 -14.07 -6.87 -8.04
N ALA A 269 -12.86 -7.32 -8.39
CA ALA A 269 -11.88 -7.92 -7.48
C ALA A 269 -10.44 -7.72 -7.97
N ALA A 270 -9.50 -7.63 -7.04
CA ALA A 270 -8.05 -7.64 -7.29
C ALA A 270 -7.38 -8.64 -6.34
N LEU A 271 -6.68 -9.63 -6.90
CA LEU A 271 -5.99 -10.67 -6.12
C LEU A 271 -4.48 -10.39 -6.11
N PHE A 272 -3.93 -10.18 -4.91
CA PHE A 272 -2.48 -10.22 -4.67
C PHE A 272 -2.15 -11.55 -4.00
N ASN A 273 -1.58 -12.50 -4.75
CA ASN A 273 -1.29 -13.84 -4.25
C ASN A 273 0.22 -14.09 -4.15
N ALA A 274 0.64 -14.76 -3.08
CA ALA A 274 2.05 -15.10 -2.87
C ALA A 274 2.51 -16.14 -3.91
N VAL A 275 3.77 -16.05 -4.32
CA VAL A 275 4.40 -17.13 -5.09
C VAL A 275 4.57 -18.33 -4.15
N ALA A 276 4.00 -19.46 -4.54
CA ALA A 276 4.03 -20.69 -3.75
C ALA A 276 5.47 -21.20 -3.59
N VAL A 277 5.73 -21.91 -2.49
CA VAL A 277 7.04 -22.53 -2.22
C VAL A 277 7.44 -23.50 -3.33
N ALA A 278 6.49 -24.27 -3.87
CA ALA A 278 6.72 -25.17 -5.00
C ALA A 278 7.15 -24.43 -6.29
N GLY A 279 6.79 -23.15 -6.43
CA GLY A 279 7.20 -22.28 -7.53
C GLY A 279 8.43 -21.42 -7.21
N GLY A 280 9.18 -21.74 -6.15
CA GLY A 280 10.38 -20.99 -5.75
C GLY A 280 10.12 -19.73 -4.92
N GLY A 281 8.87 -19.48 -4.48
CA GLY A 281 8.52 -18.33 -3.64
C GLY A 281 8.62 -18.62 -2.13
N THR A 282 8.38 -17.59 -1.31
CA THR A 282 8.33 -17.72 0.15
C THR A 282 6.96 -18.14 0.68
N GLY A 283 5.92 -18.13 -0.15
CA GLY A 283 4.54 -18.27 0.28
C GLY A 283 3.98 -17.06 1.06
N HIS A 284 4.77 -16.00 1.24
CA HIS A 284 4.34 -14.75 1.89
C HIS A 284 4.06 -13.67 0.85
N MET A 285 2.96 -12.93 1.02
CA MET A 285 2.63 -11.73 0.25
C MET A 285 2.67 -10.52 1.18
N ARG A 286 3.24 -9.40 0.72
CA ARG A 286 3.29 -8.13 1.45
C ARG A 286 2.97 -6.98 0.51
N VAL A 287 2.13 -6.06 0.99
CA VAL A 287 1.98 -4.72 0.40
C VAL A 287 2.70 -3.76 1.34
N GLN A 288 3.77 -3.14 0.86
CA GLN A 288 4.55 -2.17 1.64
C GLN A 288 4.18 -0.75 1.21
N ILE A 289 3.72 0.05 2.17
CA ILE A 289 3.36 1.46 1.98
C ILE A 289 4.29 2.27 2.87
N SER A 290 5.12 3.14 2.29
CA SER A 290 6.07 3.98 3.04
C SER A 290 5.79 5.45 2.83
N LYS A 291 6.21 6.26 3.80
CA LYS A 291 6.18 7.72 3.77
C LYS A 291 7.59 8.28 4.01
N GLU A 292 7.85 9.47 3.50
CA GLU A 292 9.15 10.14 3.59
C GLU A 292 9.54 10.56 5.02
N ALA A 293 8.56 10.89 5.86
CA ALA A 293 8.79 11.38 7.22
C ALA A 293 7.59 11.11 8.14
N SER A 294 7.79 11.21 9.45
CA SER A 294 6.78 10.89 10.46
C SER A 294 5.50 11.71 10.35
N ALA A 295 5.61 12.99 9.96
CA ALA A 295 4.46 13.89 9.78
C ALA A 295 3.63 13.62 8.51
N LYS A 296 4.07 12.74 7.62
CA LYS A 296 3.37 12.41 6.35
C LYS A 296 2.37 11.27 6.57
N THR A 297 1.67 10.90 5.49
CA THR A 297 0.66 9.85 5.48
C THR A 297 1.11 8.68 4.60
N ALA A 298 1.05 7.47 5.16
CA ALA A 298 1.13 6.21 4.44
C ALA A 298 -0.06 5.35 4.88
N SER A 299 -1.03 5.14 3.98
CA SER A 299 -2.34 4.61 4.37
C SER A 299 -3.06 3.86 3.24
N VAL A 300 -4.13 3.18 3.63
CA VAL A 300 -5.17 2.66 2.75
C VAL A 300 -6.44 3.48 2.97
N VAL A 301 -7.00 4.03 1.88
CA VAL A 301 -8.22 4.85 1.90
C VAL A 301 -9.39 4.08 1.29
N PHE A 302 -10.53 4.11 1.96
CA PHE A 302 -11.81 3.60 1.47
C PHE A 302 -12.69 4.79 1.09
N SER A 303 -13.28 4.77 -0.09
CA SER A 303 -14.08 5.87 -0.62
C SER A 303 -15.42 5.42 -1.18
N ASP A 304 -16.40 6.31 -1.15
CA ASP A 304 -17.66 6.20 -1.88
C ASP A 304 -17.72 7.33 -2.91
N ALA A 305 -17.94 7.00 -4.19
CA ALA A 305 -17.89 7.94 -5.32
C ALA A 305 -16.67 8.89 -5.28
N PHE A 306 -15.47 8.32 -5.05
CA PHE A 306 -14.19 9.05 -4.90
C PHE A 306 -14.10 10.01 -3.70
N SER A 307 -15.06 9.98 -2.79
CA SER A 307 -15.05 10.73 -1.52
C SER A 307 -14.64 9.81 -0.37
N GLY A 308 -13.56 10.14 0.34
CA GLY A 308 -13.03 9.31 1.42
C GLY A 308 -14.07 9.07 2.55
N ARG A 309 -14.08 7.88 3.13
CA ARG A 309 -14.99 7.49 4.23
C ARG A 309 -14.24 6.87 5.40
N ALA A 310 -13.17 6.14 5.13
CA ALA A 310 -12.30 5.59 6.15
C ALA A 310 -10.85 5.53 5.64
N GLU A 311 -9.91 5.59 6.55
CA GLU A 311 -8.48 5.49 6.25
C GLU A 311 -7.76 4.83 7.43
N PHE A 312 -6.85 3.90 7.16
CA PHE A 312 -5.94 3.39 8.17
C PHE A 312 -4.49 3.40 7.71
N GLY A 313 -3.56 3.58 8.64
CA GLY A 313 -2.12 3.56 8.38
C GLY A 313 -1.33 4.47 9.31
N LEU A 314 -0.16 4.94 8.86
CA LEU A 314 0.69 5.89 9.56
C LEU A 314 0.29 7.31 9.13
N ILE A 315 -0.55 7.97 9.92
CA ILE A 315 -1.25 9.20 9.50
C ILE A 315 -0.83 10.38 10.38
N GLY A 316 0.12 11.19 9.90
CA GLY A 316 0.61 12.38 10.60
C GLY A 316 1.42 12.09 11.87
N SER A 317 1.71 10.83 12.14
CA SER A 317 2.70 10.33 13.11
C SER A 317 3.09 8.90 12.71
N ASP A 318 4.03 8.30 13.46
CA ASP A 318 4.42 6.90 13.28
C ASP A 318 3.54 5.91 14.07
N ASP A 319 2.49 6.41 14.72
CA ASP A 319 1.45 5.59 15.33
C ASP A 319 0.53 5.02 14.25
N PHE A 320 0.07 3.78 14.45
CA PHE A 320 -0.94 3.21 13.56
C PHE A 320 -2.32 3.75 13.92
N LYS A 321 -3.00 4.36 12.96
CA LYS A 321 -4.27 5.06 13.17
C LYS A 321 -5.36 4.52 12.27
N LEU A 322 -6.60 4.58 12.76
CA LEU A 322 -7.82 4.44 11.97
C LEU A 322 -8.65 5.72 12.10
N LYS A 323 -9.01 6.31 10.97
CA LYS A 323 -9.83 7.52 10.88
C LYS A 323 -11.06 7.26 10.02
N VAL A 324 -12.17 7.92 10.35
CA VAL A 324 -13.42 7.87 9.58
C VAL A 324 -13.93 9.26 9.27
N SER A 325 -14.68 9.41 8.18
CA SER A 325 -15.24 10.69 7.74
C SER A 325 -16.64 10.52 7.18
N SER A 326 -17.54 11.43 7.54
CA SER A 326 -18.90 11.50 6.99
C SER A 326 -19.02 12.34 5.71
N ASP A 327 -18.06 13.23 5.45
CA ASP A 327 -18.09 14.23 4.37
C ASP A 327 -16.91 14.07 3.38
N GLY A 328 -15.95 13.19 3.68
CA GLY A 328 -14.72 12.97 2.91
C GLY A 328 -13.68 14.07 3.03
N SER A 329 -13.88 15.05 3.91
CA SER A 329 -12.96 16.16 4.14
C SER A 329 -12.50 16.21 5.61
N THR A 330 -13.43 16.04 6.54
CA THR A 330 -13.17 16.04 7.98
C THR A 330 -13.03 14.61 8.47
N PHE A 331 -11.83 14.23 8.90
CA PHE A 331 -11.55 12.90 9.43
C PHE A 331 -11.47 12.91 10.96
N VAL A 332 -12.14 11.93 11.57
CA VAL A 332 -12.21 11.69 13.00
C VAL A 332 -11.34 10.48 13.32
N GLU A 333 -10.34 10.65 14.19
CA GLU A 333 -9.51 9.55 14.68
C GLU A 333 -10.28 8.69 15.67
N ALA A 334 -10.50 7.42 15.30
CA ALA A 334 -11.26 6.45 16.09
C ALA A 334 -10.34 5.55 16.94
N LEU A 335 -9.16 5.22 16.41
CA LEU A 335 -8.14 4.39 17.05
C LEU A 335 -6.76 4.96 16.75
N ALA A 336 -5.90 4.99 17.76
CA ALA A 336 -4.46 5.23 17.62
C ALA A 336 -3.70 4.19 18.46
N ILE A 337 -2.77 3.48 17.84
CA ILE A 337 -1.89 2.51 18.52
C ILE A 337 -0.52 3.16 18.63
N ASP A 338 -0.11 3.45 19.86
CA ASP A 338 1.18 4.05 20.15
C ASP A 338 2.31 3.12 19.70
N GLN A 339 3.22 3.66 18.88
CA GLN A 339 4.30 2.88 18.28
C GLN A 339 5.28 2.27 19.30
N SER A 340 5.42 2.87 20.49
CA SER A 340 6.43 2.48 21.48
C SER A 340 5.92 1.42 22.46
N SER A 341 4.65 1.53 22.85
CA SER A 341 4.02 0.71 23.88
C SER A 341 3.04 -0.32 23.31
N GLY A 342 2.58 -0.13 22.07
CA GLY A 342 1.50 -0.94 21.49
C GLY A 342 0.12 -0.65 22.10
N ASN A 343 0.00 0.38 22.94
CA ASN A 343 -1.26 0.73 23.59
C ASN A 343 -2.26 1.33 22.59
N ALA A 344 -3.47 0.79 22.59
CA ALA A 344 -4.59 1.34 21.82
C ALA A 344 -5.29 2.46 22.60
N ALA A 345 -5.24 3.67 22.07
CA ALA A 345 -6.09 4.79 22.47
C ALA A 345 -7.34 4.83 21.59
N PHE A 346 -8.48 5.15 22.20
CA PHE A 346 -9.73 5.47 21.52
C PHE A 346 -10.02 6.95 21.75
N PRO A 347 -9.57 7.88 20.90
CA PRO A 347 -9.67 9.33 21.15
C PRO A 347 -11.12 9.83 21.27
N ARG A 348 -12.08 9.04 20.79
CA ARG A 348 -13.53 9.30 20.89
C ARG A 348 -14.23 8.47 21.98
N GLY A 349 -13.46 7.75 22.79
CA GLY A 349 -13.94 6.92 23.88
C GLY A 349 -14.49 5.56 23.44
N LEU A 350 -14.87 4.76 24.43
CA LEU A 350 -15.55 3.49 24.25
C LEU A 350 -17.06 3.68 24.46
N SER A 351 -17.87 3.32 23.46
CA SER A 351 -19.32 3.25 23.62
C SER A 351 -19.73 1.84 24.06
N LEU A 352 -20.25 1.69 25.28
CA LEU A 352 -20.85 0.45 25.75
C LEU A 352 -22.29 0.37 25.23
N THR A 353 -22.53 -0.48 24.23
CA THR A 353 -23.85 -0.72 23.64
C THR A 353 -24.56 -1.90 24.30
N GLY A 354 -25.82 -2.14 23.95
CA GLY A 354 -26.66 -3.12 24.67
C GLY A 354 -27.01 -2.61 26.07
N VAL A 355 -27.71 -1.47 26.12
CA VAL A 355 -28.20 -0.89 27.38
C VAL A 355 -29.55 -1.52 27.69
N ILE A 356 -29.67 -2.13 28.87
CA ILE A 356 -30.96 -2.60 29.39
C ILE A 356 -31.33 -1.83 30.66
N SER A 357 -32.62 -1.58 30.85
CA SER A 357 -33.19 -0.98 32.06
C SER A 357 -34.19 -1.97 32.69
N PRO A 358 -33.72 -2.98 33.44
CA PRO A 358 -34.60 -3.95 34.09
C PRO A 358 -35.61 -3.26 35.03
N SER A 359 -36.69 -3.97 35.35
CA SER A 359 -37.66 -3.51 36.35
C SER A 359 -36.98 -3.21 37.69
N GLN A 360 -37.50 -2.24 38.44
CA GLN A 360 -36.99 -1.87 39.75
C GLN A 360 -36.85 -3.10 40.67
N ILE A 361 -35.72 -3.21 41.35
CA ILE A 361 -35.42 -4.29 42.29
C ILE A 361 -36.22 -4.03 43.57
N THR A 362 -37.18 -4.92 43.86
CA THR A 362 -38.08 -4.85 45.03
C THR A 362 -37.79 -5.91 46.10
N ALA A 363 -36.79 -6.75 45.87
CA ALA A 363 -36.28 -7.74 46.82
C ALA A 363 -34.79 -7.99 46.57
N ASN A 364 -34.07 -8.47 47.58
CA ASN A 364 -32.66 -8.88 47.40
C ASN A 364 -32.56 -9.93 46.28
N GLN A 365 -31.57 -9.78 45.41
CA GLN A 365 -31.40 -10.62 44.23
C GLN A 365 -30.22 -11.59 44.41
N ASN A 366 -30.44 -12.84 44.01
CA ASN A 366 -29.41 -13.86 43.87
C ASN A 366 -29.35 -14.30 42.41
N ASP A 367 -28.16 -14.60 41.91
CA ASP A 367 -27.93 -15.01 40.52
C ASP A 367 -28.66 -14.10 39.52
N TYR A 368 -28.55 -12.78 39.72
CA TYR A 368 -29.40 -11.80 39.04
C TYR A 368 -29.27 -11.94 37.52
N SER A 369 -30.40 -12.16 36.85
CA SER A 369 -30.45 -12.49 35.42
C SER A 369 -31.64 -11.80 34.74
N PRO A 370 -31.63 -10.46 34.62
CA PRO A 370 -32.69 -9.74 33.92
C PRO A 370 -32.77 -10.13 32.43
N SER A 371 -33.94 -9.93 31.84
CA SER A 371 -34.13 -10.16 30.39
C SER A 371 -33.17 -9.30 29.56
N GLY A 372 -32.60 -9.88 28.50
CA GLY A 372 -31.63 -9.21 27.63
C GLY A 372 -30.20 -9.17 28.17
N LEU A 373 -29.92 -9.70 29.36
CA LEU A 373 -28.58 -9.67 29.97
C LEU A 373 -27.49 -10.23 29.04
N GLY A 374 -27.76 -11.28 28.26
CA GLY A 374 -26.74 -11.91 27.40
C GLY A 374 -26.08 -10.98 26.38
N ALA A 375 -26.82 -9.97 25.88
CA ALA A 375 -26.32 -8.99 24.91
C ALA A 375 -25.97 -7.63 25.56
N ALA A 376 -26.15 -7.50 26.87
CA ALA A 376 -26.02 -6.22 27.55
C ALA A 376 -24.57 -5.94 27.99
N SER A 377 -24.10 -4.71 27.75
CA SER A 377 -22.87 -4.17 28.35
C SER A 377 -23.16 -3.12 29.42
N VAL A 378 -24.41 -2.63 29.51
CA VAL A 378 -24.85 -1.65 30.51
C VAL A 378 -26.20 -2.07 31.10
N LEU A 379 -26.27 -2.11 32.43
CA LEU A 379 -27.49 -2.34 33.20
C LEU A 379 -27.84 -1.06 33.97
N ASN A 380 -28.93 -0.41 33.59
CA ASN A 380 -29.52 0.68 34.35
C ASN A 380 -30.46 0.10 35.41
N LEU A 381 -29.98 0.02 36.63
CA LEU A 381 -30.68 -0.56 37.78
C LEU A 381 -31.29 0.52 38.66
N SER A 382 -32.38 0.18 39.32
CA SER A 382 -32.97 0.95 40.41
C SER A 382 -33.48 0.00 41.47
N SER A 383 -33.55 0.45 42.73
CA SER A 383 -34.15 -0.29 43.85
C SER A 383 -35.17 0.58 44.59
N ASP A 384 -36.09 -0.06 45.29
CA ASP A 384 -37.13 0.58 46.12
C ASP A 384 -36.63 1.00 47.51
N THR A 385 -35.63 0.30 48.02
CA THR A 385 -34.88 0.59 49.25
C THR A 385 -33.44 0.08 49.10
N LEU A 386 -32.66 0.02 50.18
CA LEU A 386 -31.38 -0.67 50.16
C LEU A 386 -31.60 -2.15 49.80
N ARG A 387 -31.10 -2.55 48.63
CA ARG A 387 -31.20 -3.93 48.13
C ARG A 387 -29.83 -4.50 47.83
N SER A 388 -29.67 -5.78 48.12
CA SER A 388 -28.46 -6.53 47.78
C SER A 388 -28.62 -7.33 46.50
N VAL A 389 -27.51 -7.45 45.76
CA VAL A 389 -27.35 -8.36 44.64
C VAL A 389 -26.14 -9.23 44.95
N SER A 390 -26.33 -10.54 45.11
CA SER A 390 -25.26 -11.45 45.54
C SER A 390 -24.45 -12.05 44.38
N GLY A 391 -24.94 -11.91 43.14
CA GLY A 391 -24.28 -12.38 41.93
C GLY A 391 -25.01 -11.94 40.67
N LEU A 392 -24.34 -12.03 39.53
CA LEU A 392 -24.85 -11.69 38.19
C LEU A 392 -24.60 -12.86 37.23
N ALA A 393 -25.64 -13.28 36.51
CA ALA A 393 -25.56 -14.39 35.58
C ALA A 393 -24.81 -14.04 34.27
N GLY A 394 -24.49 -15.06 33.47
CA GLY A 394 -23.97 -14.88 32.10
C GLY A 394 -22.52 -14.43 32.01
N GLY A 395 -21.69 -14.78 32.99
CA GLY A 395 -20.24 -14.56 32.92
C GLY A 395 -19.59 -15.32 31.76
N ALA A 396 -18.70 -14.63 31.02
CA ALA A 396 -17.84 -15.20 29.99
C ALA A 396 -16.49 -14.48 30.05
N GLU A 397 -15.37 -15.19 29.86
CA GLU A 397 -14.02 -14.61 30.02
C GLU A 397 -13.90 -13.26 29.31
N GLY A 398 -13.40 -12.26 30.04
CA GLY A 398 -13.15 -10.92 29.49
C GLY A 398 -14.39 -10.05 29.31
N ARG A 399 -15.61 -10.58 29.52
CA ARG A 399 -16.84 -9.80 29.43
C ARG A 399 -16.83 -8.64 30.43
N VAL A 400 -17.12 -7.43 29.95
CA VAL A 400 -17.23 -6.22 30.76
C VAL A 400 -18.69 -5.77 30.82
N VAL A 401 -19.17 -5.42 32.02
CA VAL A 401 -20.53 -4.92 32.25
C VAL A 401 -20.48 -3.71 33.19
N ALA A 402 -21.15 -2.63 32.80
CA ALA A 402 -21.39 -1.47 33.66
C ALA A 402 -22.76 -1.61 34.35
N LEU A 403 -22.76 -1.62 35.68
CA LEU A 403 -23.98 -1.56 36.49
C LEU A 403 -24.14 -0.12 36.96
N ILE A 404 -25.16 0.57 36.45
CA ILE A 404 -25.43 1.98 36.76
C ILE A 404 -26.68 2.02 37.64
N ASN A 405 -26.58 2.61 38.82
CA ASN A 405 -27.74 2.88 39.65
C ASN A 405 -28.38 4.20 39.23
N THR A 406 -29.48 4.14 38.48
CA THR A 406 -30.23 5.31 38.02
C THR A 406 -31.25 5.80 39.06
N GLY A 407 -31.49 5.01 40.12
CA GLY A 407 -32.36 5.34 41.23
C GLY A 407 -31.68 6.17 42.34
N SER A 408 -32.41 6.39 43.44
CA SER A 408 -31.91 7.12 44.62
C SER A 408 -31.45 6.21 45.77
N GLN A 409 -31.92 4.96 45.80
CA GLN A 409 -31.64 3.98 46.85
C GLN A 409 -30.34 3.23 46.60
N ILE A 410 -29.71 2.71 47.65
CA ILE A 410 -28.42 2.00 47.53
C ILE A 410 -28.63 0.59 46.96
N ILE A 411 -27.78 0.20 46.01
CA ILE A 411 -27.63 -1.19 45.58
C ILE A 411 -26.28 -1.71 46.10
N SER A 412 -26.30 -2.78 46.88
CA SER A 412 -25.09 -3.41 47.44
C SER A 412 -24.77 -4.70 46.67
N LEU A 413 -23.60 -4.76 46.03
CA LEU A 413 -23.08 -5.99 45.45
C LEU A 413 -22.33 -6.77 46.51
N LEU A 414 -22.80 -7.96 46.86
CA LEU A 414 -22.22 -8.75 47.95
C LEU A 414 -21.00 -9.53 47.48
N ASN A 415 -19.91 -9.43 48.23
CA ASN A 415 -18.64 -10.10 47.95
C ASN A 415 -18.68 -11.58 48.38
N GLU A 416 -18.33 -12.47 47.45
CA GLU A 416 -18.24 -13.94 47.64
C GLU A 416 -19.46 -14.55 48.33
N SER A 417 -20.63 -13.94 48.16
CA SER A 417 -21.84 -14.37 48.85
C SER A 417 -22.28 -15.77 48.42
N ALA A 418 -22.47 -16.64 49.40
CA ALA A 418 -22.91 -18.02 49.16
C ALA A 418 -24.34 -18.12 48.61
N SER A 419 -25.12 -17.02 48.65
CA SER A 419 -26.49 -16.96 48.13
C SER A 419 -26.59 -17.06 46.61
N SER A 420 -25.50 -16.81 45.87
CA SER A 420 -25.41 -17.04 44.43
C SER A 420 -24.54 -18.25 44.08
N THR A 421 -24.76 -18.84 42.91
CA THR A 421 -23.89 -19.88 42.35
C THR A 421 -22.47 -19.35 42.13
N ALA A 422 -21.45 -20.19 42.30
CA ALA A 422 -20.05 -19.78 42.26
C ALA A 422 -19.72 -18.97 40.99
N ALA A 423 -20.16 -19.44 39.82
CA ALA A 423 -19.91 -18.80 38.53
C ALA A 423 -20.52 -17.38 38.41
N ASN A 424 -21.49 -17.01 39.23
CA ASN A 424 -22.16 -15.72 39.17
C ASN A 424 -21.70 -14.76 40.28
N ARG A 425 -20.90 -15.22 41.25
CA ARG A 425 -20.50 -14.41 42.40
C ARG A 425 -19.59 -13.26 42.02
N PHE A 426 -19.66 -12.20 42.82
CA PHE A 426 -18.73 -11.09 42.77
C PHE A 426 -17.53 -11.34 43.70
N ALA A 427 -16.31 -11.28 43.18
CA ALA A 427 -15.04 -11.31 43.92
C ALA A 427 -14.49 -9.88 44.00
N LEU A 428 -14.96 -9.12 45.00
CA LEU A 428 -14.76 -7.67 45.15
C LEU A 428 -13.81 -7.30 46.30
N GLY A 429 -13.40 -8.28 47.11
CA GLY A 429 -12.65 -8.10 48.36
C GLY A 429 -13.53 -7.76 49.55
N THR A 430 -14.47 -6.82 49.36
CA THR A 430 -15.56 -6.50 50.30
C THR A 430 -16.83 -6.16 49.52
N ASP A 431 -17.98 -6.11 50.18
CA ASP A 431 -19.22 -5.64 49.55
C ASP A 431 -19.02 -4.26 48.91
N LEU A 432 -19.61 -4.06 47.74
CA LEU A 432 -19.49 -2.84 46.96
C LEU A 432 -20.85 -2.13 46.87
N THR A 433 -20.90 -0.91 47.38
CA THR A 433 -22.10 -0.07 47.32
C THR A 433 -22.11 0.80 46.08
N ILE A 434 -23.22 0.78 45.35
CA ILE A 434 -23.51 1.69 44.23
C ILE A 434 -24.62 2.63 44.71
N ALA A 435 -24.26 3.83 45.16
CA ALA A 435 -25.26 4.83 45.55
C ALA A 435 -25.98 5.38 44.31
N GLY A 436 -27.05 6.16 44.53
CA GLY A 436 -27.79 6.76 43.43
C GLY A 436 -26.88 7.59 42.51
N LYS A 437 -27.05 7.42 41.20
CA LYS A 437 -26.24 8.04 40.13
C LYS A 437 -24.77 7.62 40.10
N GLN A 438 -24.40 6.53 40.76
CA GLN A 438 -23.07 5.92 40.64
C GLN A 438 -23.10 4.67 39.76
N ALA A 439 -21.91 4.18 39.39
CA ALA A 439 -21.75 2.97 38.61
C ALA A 439 -20.61 2.09 39.14
N ALA A 440 -20.73 0.79 38.90
CA ALA A 440 -19.65 -0.18 39.05
C ALA A 440 -19.35 -0.81 37.68
N LEU A 441 -18.06 -0.88 37.33
CA LEU A 441 -17.61 -1.56 36.11
C LEU A 441 -16.99 -2.90 36.49
N LEU A 442 -17.60 -3.98 36.01
CA LEU A 442 -17.21 -5.35 36.34
C LEU A 442 -16.62 -6.04 35.11
N ARG A 443 -15.58 -6.85 35.30
CA ARG A 443 -15.04 -7.79 34.32
C ARG A 443 -15.18 -9.21 34.83
N TYR A 444 -15.59 -10.12 33.97
CA TYR A 444 -15.62 -11.53 34.30
C TYR A 444 -14.24 -12.18 34.11
N ASP A 445 -13.79 -12.87 35.16
CA ASP A 445 -12.63 -13.75 35.17
C ASP A 445 -13.15 -15.18 35.05
N GLY A 446 -13.02 -15.75 33.86
CA GLY A 446 -13.42 -17.10 33.50
C GLY A 446 -12.51 -18.18 34.07
N THR A 447 -11.27 -17.85 34.45
CA THR A 447 -10.39 -18.81 35.16
C THR A 447 -10.88 -19.00 36.60
N ALA A 448 -11.20 -17.90 37.29
CA ALA A 448 -11.76 -17.94 38.64
C ALA A 448 -13.27 -18.21 38.67
N ALA A 449 -13.94 -18.10 37.52
CA ALA A 449 -15.40 -18.07 37.38
C ALA A 449 -16.05 -17.04 38.33
N ARG A 450 -15.58 -15.78 38.27
CA ARG A 450 -16.02 -14.67 39.15
C ARG A 450 -16.11 -13.34 38.41
N TRP A 451 -17.02 -12.49 38.86
CA TRP A 451 -17.02 -11.07 38.48
C TRP A 451 -16.08 -10.27 39.38
N ARG A 452 -15.17 -9.50 38.79
CA ARG A 452 -14.23 -8.61 39.49
C ARG A 452 -14.56 -7.15 39.17
N ALA A 453 -14.40 -6.25 40.14
CA ALA A 453 -14.46 -4.81 39.85
C ALA A 453 -13.17 -4.38 39.13
N MET A 454 -13.31 -3.74 37.96
CA MET A 454 -12.17 -3.13 37.25
C MET A 454 -11.75 -1.80 37.87
N SER A 455 -12.69 -1.13 38.55
CA SER A 455 -12.45 0.07 39.34
C SER A 455 -13.41 0.06 40.51
N ARG A 456 -12.91 0.35 41.72
CA ARG A 456 -13.76 0.50 42.90
C ARG A 456 -14.24 1.96 42.95
N PRO A 457 -15.53 2.26 42.74
CA PRO A 457 -16.03 3.61 42.97
C PRO A 457 -15.71 4.03 44.41
N GLY A 458 -14.94 5.11 44.56
CA GLY A 458 -14.66 5.74 45.85
C GLY A 458 -13.63 5.04 46.76
N GLY A 459 -12.79 4.13 46.25
CA GLY A 459 -11.65 3.61 47.02
C GLY A 459 -10.57 4.67 47.22
N ARG A 460 -10.14 4.91 48.46
CA ARG A 460 -8.93 5.71 48.74
C ARG A 460 -7.71 5.00 48.16
N GLU A 461 -6.76 5.75 47.61
CA GLU A 461 -5.46 5.17 47.23
C GLU A 461 -4.79 4.59 48.49
N THR A 462 -4.46 3.29 48.47
CA THR A 462 -3.71 2.64 49.54
C THR A 462 -2.21 2.79 49.29
N LEU A 463 -1.50 3.44 50.21
CA LEU A 463 -0.07 3.69 50.04
C LEU A 463 0.76 2.41 50.11
N ALA A 464 1.60 2.19 49.08
CA ALA A 464 2.60 1.12 49.05
C ALA A 464 3.92 1.52 49.73
N ALA A 465 4.23 2.82 49.79
CA ALA A 465 5.44 3.39 50.37
C ALA A 465 5.13 4.71 51.10
N SER A 466 6.03 5.12 51.99
CA SER A 466 5.97 6.45 52.62
C SER A 466 5.99 7.56 51.57
N ARG A 467 5.27 8.64 51.81
CA ARG A 467 5.08 9.72 50.84
C ARG A 467 5.30 11.09 51.47
N THR A 468 5.98 11.96 50.74
CA THR A 468 6.15 13.36 51.12
C THR A 468 5.38 14.24 50.14
N TYR A 469 4.55 15.14 50.68
CA TYR A 469 3.95 16.23 49.93
C TYR A 469 4.67 17.53 50.25
N TYR A 470 4.96 18.34 49.23
CA TYR A 470 5.65 19.61 49.36
C TYR A 470 4.66 20.77 49.24
N VAL A 471 4.79 21.74 50.13
CA VAL A 471 4.04 23.01 50.12
C VAL A 471 5.04 24.16 50.04
N ARG A 472 4.83 25.10 49.13
CA ARG A 472 5.71 26.26 48.93
C ARG A 472 4.89 27.51 48.63
N THR A 473 5.41 28.67 49.00
CA THR A 473 4.78 29.98 48.73
C THR A 473 4.75 30.34 47.24
N ASP A 474 5.60 29.72 46.41
CA ASP A 474 5.67 29.85 44.95
C ASP A 474 5.03 28.66 44.20
N GLY A 475 4.29 27.80 44.90
CA GLY A 475 3.59 26.63 44.33
C GLY A 475 2.20 26.94 43.75
N SER A 476 1.43 25.90 43.46
CA SER A 476 0.04 25.99 42.98
C SER A 476 -0.81 24.85 43.55
N ASP A 477 -2.04 25.14 43.98
CA ASP A 477 -2.97 24.11 44.48
C ASP A 477 -3.56 23.22 43.35
N SER A 478 -3.23 23.54 42.10
CA SER A 478 -3.46 22.68 40.94
C SER A 478 -2.36 21.64 40.72
N ASN A 479 -1.22 21.74 41.43
CA ASN A 479 -0.12 20.77 41.35
C ASN A 479 -0.46 19.47 42.11
N ASP A 480 0.41 18.46 42.02
CA ASP A 480 0.25 17.17 42.71
C ASP A 480 0.91 17.11 44.11
N GLY A 481 1.79 18.08 44.41
CA GLY A 481 2.54 18.17 45.64
C GLY A 481 3.72 17.19 45.76
N LEU A 482 4.05 16.42 44.73
CA LEU A 482 5.00 15.29 44.84
C LEU A 482 6.46 15.68 44.58
N SER A 483 6.73 16.92 44.19
CA SER A 483 8.10 17.42 44.00
C SER A 483 8.33 18.77 44.70
N ASN A 484 9.55 18.96 45.21
CA ASN A 484 9.96 20.19 45.89
C ASN A 484 10.41 21.26 44.87
N ALA A 485 9.49 21.67 44.00
CA ALA A 485 9.70 22.73 43.01
C ALA A 485 8.41 23.54 42.85
N SER A 486 8.49 24.79 42.39
CA SER A 486 7.31 25.63 42.14
C SER A 486 6.30 24.96 41.19
N GLY A 487 6.81 24.25 40.17
CA GLY A 487 5.99 23.49 39.21
C GLY A 487 5.35 22.21 39.75
N GLY A 488 5.62 21.82 41.00
CA GLY A 488 5.06 20.59 41.57
C GLY A 488 4.59 20.66 43.02
N ALA A 489 4.98 21.65 43.80
CA ALA A 489 4.52 21.83 45.18
C ALA A 489 3.12 22.47 45.24
N PHE A 490 2.34 22.15 46.27
CA PHE A 490 1.10 22.87 46.56
C PHE A 490 1.38 24.29 47.02
N LEU A 491 0.41 25.19 46.83
CA LEU A 491 0.50 26.56 47.35
C LEU A 491 0.09 26.62 48.82
N THR A 492 -0.93 25.85 49.23
CA THR A 492 -1.50 25.90 50.57
C THR A 492 -1.31 24.60 51.36
N ILE A 493 -1.14 24.73 52.68
CA ILE A 493 -1.06 23.59 53.59
C ILE A 493 -2.40 22.84 53.64
N GLN A 494 -3.53 23.57 53.55
CA GLN A 494 -4.86 22.96 53.54
C GLN A 494 -5.08 22.04 52.32
N LYS A 495 -4.54 22.40 51.16
CA LYS A 495 -4.58 21.52 49.98
C LYS A 495 -3.82 20.23 50.22
N ALA A 496 -2.63 20.28 50.81
CA ALA A 496 -1.87 19.09 51.18
C ALA A 496 -2.63 18.20 52.18
N ILE A 497 -3.23 18.79 53.23
CA ILE A 497 -4.07 18.06 54.19
C ILE A 497 -5.23 17.36 53.49
N SER A 498 -5.90 18.06 52.56
CA SER A 498 -7.03 17.51 51.81
C SER A 498 -6.60 16.37 50.87
N ALA A 499 -5.40 16.47 50.29
CA ALA A 499 -4.80 15.42 49.48
C ALA A 499 -4.46 14.18 50.31
N VAL A 500 -3.91 14.35 51.52
CA VAL A 500 -3.66 13.22 52.43
C VAL A 500 -4.97 12.61 52.93
N ALA A 501 -6.01 13.41 53.16
CA ALA A 501 -7.32 12.95 53.60
C ALA A 501 -8.06 12.08 52.57
N SER A 502 -7.62 12.02 51.30
CA SER A 502 -8.16 11.09 50.30
C SER A 502 -7.41 9.75 50.23
N LEU A 503 -6.37 9.55 51.04
CA LEU A 503 -5.53 8.35 51.06
C LEU A 503 -5.92 7.39 52.20
N ASP A 504 -5.59 6.12 52.00
CA ASP A 504 -5.36 5.16 53.07
C ASP A 504 -3.84 5.01 53.23
N LEU A 505 -3.34 5.45 54.38
CA LEU A 505 -1.92 5.53 54.68
C LEU A 505 -1.31 4.14 54.87
N ASN A 506 -2.10 3.10 55.15
CA ASN A 506 -1.64 1.70 55.24
C ASN A 506 -0.36 1.48 56.09
N GLY A 507 -0.28 2.17 57.22
CA GLY A 507 0.85 2.18 58.15
C GLY A 507 2.11 2.88 57.61
N LYS A 508 2.06 3.51 56.43
CA LYS A 508 3.18 4.25 55.84
C LYS A 508 3.25 5.67 56.40
N ALA A 509 4.48 6.19 56.51
CA ALA A 509 4.69 7.54 56.97
C ALA A 509 4.28 8.53 55.86
N VAL A 510 3.49 9.54 56.23
CA VAL A 510 3.14 10.65 55.33
C VAL A 510 3.59 11.96 55.95
N THR A 511 4.44 12.69 55.22
CA THR A 511 4.99 13.98 55.65
C THR A 511 4.50 15.08 54.71
N ILE A 512 3.94 16.15 55.26
CA ILE A 512 3.67 17.39 54.54
C ILE A 512 4.83 18.33 54.85
N GLN A 513 5.81 18.37 53.95
CA GLN A 513 7.00 19.22 54.08
C GLN A 513 6.69 20.62 53.55
N VAL A 514 6.71 21.59 54.43
CA VAL A 514 6.42 23.00 54.12
C VAL A 514 7.74 23.75 53.99
N GLY A 515 7.93 24.43 52.85
CA GLY A 515 9.09 25.24 52.56
C GLY A 515 9.05 26.60 53.25
N ASN A 516 10.21 27.26 53.33
CA ASN A 516 10.37 28.56 53.98
C ASN A 516 9.42 29.61 53.40
N GLY A 517 8.82 30.40 54.29
CA GLY A 517 7.87 31.45 53.93
C GLY A 517 6.77 31.64 54.97
N THR A 518 5.88 32.57 54.67
CA THR A 518 4.71 32.90 55.49
C THR A 518 3.44 32.45 54.79
N TYR A 519 2.65 31.62 55.46
CA TYR A 519 1.38 31.07 54.97
C TYR A 519 0.22 31.77 55.67
N ALA A 520 -0.62 32.43 54.87
CA ALA A 520 -1.70 33.31 55.36
C ALA A 520 -3.05 32.59 55.57
N ALA A 521 -3.09 31.27 55.38
CA ALA A 521 -4.29 30.46 55.53
C ALA A 521 -4.12 29.46 56.70
N GLY A 522 -5.16 29.34 57.52
CA GLY A 522 -5.19 28.39 58.64
C GLY A 522 -5.35 26.95 58.17
N VAL A 523 -4.94 26.01 59.01
CA VAL A 523 -5.00 24.57 58.74
C VAL A 523 -6.12 23.96 59.56
N SER A 524 -7.05 23.26 58.91
CA SER A 524 -8.17 22.57 59.54
C SER A 524 -8.16 21.09 59.20
N VAL A 525 -8.15 20.25 60.24
CA VAL A 525 -8.32 18.80 60.14
C VAL A 525 -9.61 18.42 60.86
N THR A 526 -10.63 18.05 60.10
CA THR A 526 -12.01 17.86 60.59
C THR A 526 -12.49 16.41 60.51
N SER A 527 -11.62 15.49 60.09
CA SER A 527 -11.95 14.06 60.00
C SER A 527 -10.68 13.22 60.20
N PRO A 528 -10.78 12.03 60.81
CA PRO A 528 -9.64 11.14 60.96
C PRO A 528 -9.04 10.70 59.63
N PHE A 529 -7.71 10.59 59.59
CA PHE A 529 -7.00 9.92 58.51
C PHE A 529 -7.14 8.40 58.64
N VAL A 530 -7.05 7.68 57.51
CA VAL A 530 -7.17 6.22 57.47
C VAL A 530 -5.79 5.60 57.40
N GLY A 531 -5.52 4.59 58.21
CA GLY A 531 -4.28 3.80 58.11
C GLY A 531 -3.02 4.48 58.66
N GLY A 532 -3.10 5.64 59.32
CA GLY A 532 -1.94 6.31 59.91
C GLY A 532 -2.22 7.76 60.33
N VAL A 533 -1.20 8.41 60.90
CA VAL A 533 -1.22 9.81 61.31
C VAL A 533 -0.18 10.58 60.49
N PRO A 534 -0.57 11.58 59.69
CA PRO A 534 0.39 12.38 58.95
C PRO A 534 1.11 13.40 59.84
N VAL A 535 2.30 13.81 59.39
CA VAL A 535 3.11 14.83 60.06
C VAL A 535 3.21 16.07 59.19
N LEU A 536 2.81 17.21 59.74
CA LEU A 536 3.04 18.53 59.17
C LEU A 536 4.42 19.03 59.64
N GLN A 537 5.34 19.25 58.70
CA GLN A 537 6.76 19.47 58.98
C GLN A 537 7.25 20.77 58.30
N GLY A 538 7.68 21.74 59.11
CA GLY A 538 8.35 22.95 58.66
C GLY A 538 9.87 22.84 58.83
N ASP A 539 10.52 23.94 59.22
CA ASP A 539 11.95 24.02 59.52
C ASP A 539 12.19 23.74 61.01
N THR A 540 12.57 22.51 61.35
CA THR A 540 12.82 22.09 62.74
C THR A 540 14.07 22.71 63.38
N PRO A 541 15.17 22.96 62.65
CA PRO A 541 16.26 23.78 63.17
C PRO A 541 15.85 25.21 63.50
N THR A 542 15.06 25.86 62.64
CA THR A 542 14.69 27.27 62.73
C THR A 542 13.20 27.49 62.46
N PRO A 543 12.30 27.23 63.44
CA PRO A 543 10.85 27.31 63.22
C PRO A 543 10.35 28.65 62.66
N GLY A 544 11.04 29.76 62.97
CA GLY A 544 10.80 31.09 62.41
C GLY A 544 10.86 31.20 60.88
N ASN A 545 11.53 30.28 60.19
CA ASN A 545 11.61 30.27 58.72
C ASN A 545 10.30 29.84 58.04
N VAL A 546 9.42 29.14 58.76
CA VAL A 546 8.12 28.67 58.25
C VAL A 546 7.02 29.16 59.18
N ALA A 547 6.37 30.26 58.80
CA ALA A 547 5.36 30.91 59.63
C ALA A 547 3.93 30.62 59.11
N ILE A 548 3.03 30.21 60.00
CA ILE A 548 1.57 30.26 59.77
C ILE A 548 1.05 31.49 60.48
N SER A 549 0.63 32.48 59.71
CA SER A 549 0.21 33.80 60.23
C SER A 549 -1.19 34.13 59.72
N VAL A 550 -2.18 34.04 60.60
CA VAL A 550 -3.60 34.00 60.20
C VAL A 550 -4.47 34.88 61.10
N GLY A 551 -5.72 35.13 60.69
CA GLY A 551 -6.69 35.87 61.50
C GLY A 551 -7.52 35.03 62.49
N GLY A 552 -7.42 33.69 62.43
CA GLY A 552 -8.13 32.73 63.28
C GLY A 552 -7.17 31.70 63.88
N ASP A 553 -7.65 30.48 64.15
CA ASP A 553 -6.75 29.40 64.60
C ASP A 553 -5.72 29.06 63.52
N ALA A 554 -4.43 28.99 63.88
CA ALA A 554 -3.39 28.64 62.92
C ALA A 554 -3.45 27.16 62.51
N VAL A 555 -3.61 26.27 63.49
CA VAL A 555 -3.87 24.84 63.26
C VAL A 555 -5.00 24.37 64.17
N SER A 556 -6.10 23.95 63.57
CA SER A 556 -7.27 23.37 64.25
C SER A 556 -7.44 21.90 63.89
N VAL A 557 -7.52 21.03 64.90
CA VAL A 557 -7.77 19.60 64.74
C VAL A 557 -8.99 19.21 65.54
N SER A 558 -9.94 18.53 64.89
CA SER A 558 -11.23 18.21 65.49
C SER A 558 -11.82 16.88 65.07
N THR A 559 -12.91 16.48 65.73
CA THR A 559 -13.75 15.34 65.35
C THR A 559 -12.97 14.02 65.34
N GLY A 560 -12.20 13.77 66.41
CA GLY A 560 -11.40 12.56 66.56
C GLY A 560 -10.18 12.47 65.62
N ALA A 561 -9.88 13.51 64.85
CA ALA A 561 -8.71 13.51 63.97
C ALA A 561 -7.40 13.67 64.75
N GLU A 562 -6.30 13.19 64.18
CA GLU A 562 -4.96 13.27 64.78
C GLU A 562 -3.95 13.81 63.77
N LEU A 563 -3.07 14.72 64.22
CA LEU A 563 -2.02 15.34 63.40
C LEU A 563 -0.72 15.48 64.20
N GLY A 564 0.40 15.05 63.62
CA GLY A 564 1.74 15.40 64.11
C GLY A 564 2.19 16.75 63.54
N ILE A 565 2.88 17.58 64.34
CA ILE A 565 3.39 18.88 63.88
C ILE A 565 4.77 19.22 64.46
N GLY A 566 5.61 19.88 63.67
CA GLY A 566 6.90 20.44 64.11
C GLY A 566 7.52 21.39 63.08
N GLY A 567 8.33 22.35 63.54
CA GLY A 567 9.12 23.26 62.70
C GLY A 567 8.40 24.52 62.23
N PHE A 568 7.39 25.01 62.96
CA PHE A 568 6.63 26.19 62.56
C PHE A 568 6.68 27.30 63.60
N LYS A 569 6.61 28.54 63.11
CA LYS A 569 6.18 29.70 63.88
C LYS A 569 4.68 29.93 63.71
N LEU A 570 3.93 29.98 64.80
CA LEU A 570 2.48 30.20 64.78
C LEU A 570 2.14 31.61 65.26
N VAL A 571 1.33 32.34 64.48
CA VAL A 571 0.89 33.70 64.77
C VAL A 571 -0.60 33.83 64.46
N THR A 572 -1.40 34.35 65.41
CA THR A 572 -2.82 34.66 65.20
C THR A 572 -3.11 36.13 65.48
N ALA A 573 -3.42 36.89 64.43
CA ALA A 573 -3.40 38.35 64.46
C ALA A 573 -4.67 38.99 65.04
N THR A 574 -5.84 38.40 64.81
CA THR A 574 -7.14 39.01 65.17
C THR A 574 -7.98 38.17 66.13
N ALA A 575 -7.93 36.84 66.02
CA ALA A 575 -8.66 35.90 66.86
C ALA A 575 -7.98 34.51 66.81
N GLY A 576 -8.38 33.59 67.69
CA GLY A 576 -7.98 32.19 67.64
C GLY A 576 -6.62 31.90 68.29
N SER A 577 -6.29 30.61 68.32
CA SER A 577 -5.13 30.04 69.00
C SER A 577 -4.09 29.50 68.01
N GLY A 578 -2.83 29.44 68.43
CA GLY A 578 -1.77 28.82 67.61
C GLY A 578 -2.11 27.36 67.29
N LEU A 579 -2.33 26.55 68.32
CA LEU A 579 -2.86 25.19 68.21
C LEU A 579 -4.23 25.12 68.88
N ASN A 580 -5.23 24.59 68.18
CA ASN A 580 -6.58 24.37 68.69
C ASN A 580 -6.99 22.90 68.50
N ALA A 581 -7.07 22.13 69.59
CA ALA A 581 -7.56 20.76 69.58
C ALA A 581 -8.96 20.71 70.21
N THR A 582 -9.97 20.34 69.45
CA THR A 582 -11.37 20.36 69.92
C THR A 582 -12.15 19.12 69.51
N LYS A 583 -13.27 18.78 70.15
CA LYS A 583 -14.15 17.66 69.76
C LYS A 583 -13.37 16.35 69.56
N ALA A 584 -12.60 15.95 70.56
CA ALA A 584 -11.69 14.79 70.54
C ALA A 584 -10.55 14.84 69.50
N GLY A 585 -10.26 16.00 68.90
CA GLY A 585 -9.09 16.17 68.03
C GLY A 585 -7.78 16.10 68.82
N ARG A 586 -6.73 15.57 68.21
CA ARG A 586 -5.42 15.38 68.84
C ARG A 586 -4.28 16.00 68.02
N ILE A 587 -3.47 16.82 68.68
CA ILE A 587 -2.26 17.43 68.10
C ILE A 587 -1.05 16.91 68.86
N ASN A 588 -0.12 16.26 68.16
CA ASN A 588 1.15 15.82 68.74
C ASN A 588 2.27 16.73 68.24
N VAL A 589 2.84 17.54 69.12
CA VAL A 589 4.01 18.37 68.83
C VAL A 589 5.27 17.54 69.06
N THR A 590 5.89 17.11 67.96
CA THR A 590 7.03 16.18 67.96
C THR A 590 8.32 16.78 67.41
N GLY A 591 8.27 18.01 66.90
CA GLY A 591 9.44 18.79 66.47
C GLY A 591 9.44 20.19 67.07
N LYS A 592 10.58 20.89 67.01
CA LYS A 592 10.71 22.22 67.62
C LYS A 592 9.68 23.21 67.06
N MET A 593 9.11 24.06 67.92
CA MET A 593 8.10 25.06 67.51
C MET A 593 8.45 26.46 68.01
N GLU A 594 7.87 27.48 67.40
CA GLU A 594 7.89 28.86 67.90
C GLU A 594 6.45 29.39 67.98
N PHE A 595 6.06 29.90 69.14
CA PHE A 595 4.78 30.58 69.32
C PHE A 595 5.00 32.09 69.32
N GLY A 596 4.60 32.75 68.23
CA GLY A 596 4.54 34.20 68.15
C GLY A 596 3.26 34.75 68.77
N THR A 597 2.91 35.99 68.46
CA THR A 597 1.70 36.64 69.02
C THR A 597 0.44 35.86 68.64
N CYS A 598 -0.36 35.46 69.63
CA CYS A 598 -1.63 34.78 69.42
C CYS A 598 -2.77 35.48 70.17
N ALA A 599 -3.88 35.77 69.50
CA ALA A 599 -5.00 36.52 70.05
C ALA A 599 -5.70 35.84 71.24
N THR A 600 -5.77 34.50 71.26
CA THR A 600 -6.48 33.74 72.32
C THR A 600 -5.53 32.91 73.18
N ALA A 601 -4.96 31.82 72.64
CA ALA A 601 -3.97 31.03 73.36
C ALA A 601 -2.85 30.57 72.42
N HIS A 602 -1.66 30.26 72.94
CA HIS A 602 -0.67 29.52 72.15
C HIS A 602 -1.17 28.07 71.90
N MET A 603 -1.72 27.44 72.93
CA MET A 603 -2.30 26.09 72.87
C MET A 603 -3.67 26.09 73.54
N HIS A 604 -4.69 25.62 72.83
CA HIS A 604 -6.07 25.52 73.30
C HIS A 604 -6.62 24.10 73.10
N SER A 605 -7.12 23.50 74.18
CA SER A 605 -7.79 22.19 74.15
C SER A 605 -9.18 22.24 74.78
N SER A 606 -10.21 21.81 74.05
CA SER A 606 -11.61 21.82 74.52
C SER A 606 -12.38 20.57 74.07
N TYR A 607 -13.51 20.26 74.70
CA TYR A 607 -14.41 19.16 74.28
C TYR A 607 -13.67 17.83 74.02
N ALA A 608 -12.91 17.37 75.02
CA ALA A 608 -12.03 16.19 74.95
C ALA A 608 -10.86 16.26 73.94
N GLY A 609 -10.55 17.43 73.38
CA GLY A 609 -9.36 17.65 72.57
C GLY A 609 -8.06 17.49 73.37
N GLN A 610 -6.98 17.08 72.70
CA GLN A 610 -5.70 16.80 73.33
C GLN A 610 -4.55 17.45 72.57
N ILE A 611 -3.67 18.14 73.28
CA ILE A 611 -2.38 18.61 72.76
C ILE A 611 -1.28 17.94 73.58
N ALA A 612 -0.45 17.13 72.93
CA ALA A 612 0.69 16.47 73.54
C ALA A 612 1.98 17.10 73.01
N VAL A 613 2.80 17.65 73.90
CA VAL A 613 4.07 18.29 73.54
C VAL A 613 5.23 17.43 74.01
N SER A 614 6.09 17.03 73.07
CA SER A 614 7.23 16.14 73.31
C SER A 614 8.55 16.69 72.76
N ALA A 615 8.55 17.94 72.29
CA ALA A 615 9.71 18.65 71.75
C ALA A 615 9.80 20.08 72.31
N ASP A 616 10.99 20.68 72.24
CA ASP A 616 11.23 22.05 72.70
C ASP A 616 10.41 23.07 71.90
N TYR A 617 9.96 24.14 72.54
CA TYR A 617 9.36 25.26 71.84
C TYR A 617 9.80 26.60 72.46
N THR A 618 9.81 27.63 71.63
CA THR A 618 10.10 29.01 72.02
C THR A 618 8.82 29.83 72.04
N ILE A 619 8.66 30.73 73.00
CA ILE A 619 7.60 31.75 72.98
C ILE A 619 8.26 33.08 72.62
N SER A 620 7.90 33.64 71.46
CA SER A 620 8.45 34.88 70.92
C SER A 620 7.42 36.02 70.81
N GLY A 621 6.15 35.76 71.11
CA GLY A 621 5.10 36.78 71.17
C GLY A 621 4.09 36.55 72.30
N GLY A 622 3.24 37.55 72.55
CA GLY A 622 2.26 37.54 73.64
C GLY A 622 0.96 36.82 73.26
N SER A 623 0.28 36.25 74.26
CA SER A 623 -1.09 35.71 74.15
C SER A 623 -1.82 35.86 75.48
N LEU A 624 -3.17 35.77 75.49
CA LEU A 624 -3.95 35.81 76.74
C LEU A 624 -3.62 34.60 77.62
N TYR A 625 -3.42 33.44 76.99
CA TYR A 625 -3.02 32.21 77.66
C TYR A 625 -1.88 31.53 76.90
N HIS A 626 -0.89 31.00 77.61
CA HIS A 626 0.04 30.08 76.95
C HIS A 626 -0.62 28.73 76.68
N TRP A 627 -1.33 28.20 77.68
CA TRP A 627 -2.11 26.98 77.58
C TRP A 627 -3.48 27.21 78.19
N TRP A 628 -4.54 26.99 77.41
CA TRP A 628 -5.92 27.01 77.88
C TRP A 628 -6.53 25.64 77.64
N SER A 629 -6.98 24.98 78.71
CA SER A 629 -7.76 23.75 78.60
C SER A 629 -9.10 23.91 79.29
N GLU A 630 -10.17 23.48 78.64
CA GLU A 630 -11.52 23.41 79.20
C GLU A 630 -12.12 22.02 78.99
N THR A 631 -12.97 21.59 79.93
CA THR A 631 -13.57 20.25 79.97
C THR A 631 -14.61 20.03 78.90
#